data_AF-A0A1G5CKP7-F1
#
_entry.id   AF-A0A1G5CKP7-F1
#
_cell.length_a   1.000
_cell.length_b   1.000
_cell.length_c   1.000
_cell.angle_alpha   90.00
_cell.angle_beta   90.00
_cell.angle_gamma   90.00
#
_symmetry.space_group_name_H-M   'P 1'
#
loop_
_entity.id
_entity.type
_entity.pdbx_description
1 polymer ?
#
loop_
_entity_poly.entity_id
_entity_poly.type
_entity_poly.pdbx_seq_one_letter_code
_entity_poly.pdbx_strand_id
1 'polypeptide(L)'
;MVSRALRLPAAMLFLAAGVALSACSPSSLLQMQLSDVTGGSDPDTSAEIIEEPDPADEDAWVTVSFEAREDEFDIDLMDALFETELAADEALVDAGVGQIDGNGAGAGGYDVFFVGADADEMWRVLEPVFAKAPVPWTRVELSDGFDDASPEVLTRD
;
A
#
# COMPACT_ATOMS: atom_id res chain seq x y z
N MET A 1 -41.44 -6.38 -6.18
CA MET A 1 -41.66 -6.92 -4.82
C MET A 1 -40.39 -6.67 -4.03
N VAL A 2 -40.52 -5.90 -2.96
CA VAL A 2 -39.45 -5.45 -2.08
C VAL A 2 -39.16 -6.53 -1.07
N SER A 3 -37.88 -6.88 -0.88
CA SER A 3 -37.37 -7.42 0.38
C SER A 3 -35.89 -7.08 0.51
N ARG A 4 -35.61 -6.06 1.33
CA ARG A 4 -34.29 -5.72 1.87
C ARG A 4 -34.43 -5.80 3.38
N ALA A 5 -33.57 -6.56 4.05
CA ALA A 5 -33.05 -6.23 5.39
C ALA A 5 -32.18 -7.38 5.89
N LEU A 6 -30.89 -7.11 6.08
CA LEU A 6 -30.24 -7.54 7.31
C LEU A 6 -29.28 -6.43 7.75
N ARG A 7 -29.60 -5.85 8.91
CA ARG A 7 -28.76 -4.91 9.65
C ARG A 7 -27.71 -5.72 10.39
N LEU A 8 -26.42 -5.39 10.26
CA LEU A 8 -25.43 -5.79 11.24
C LEU A 8 -25.20 -4.64 12.23
N PRO A 9 -25.13 -4.91 13.55
CA PRO A 9 -24.81 -3.91 14.54
C PRO A 9 -23.30 -3.72 14.71
N ALA A 10 -22.95 -2.47 15.00
CA ALA A 10 -21.64 -2.02 15.46
C ALA A 10 -21.27 -2.61 16.82
N ALA A 11 -20.01 -3.02 16.96
CA ALA A 11 -19.25 -3.14 18.20
C ALA A 11 -17.77 -3.24 17.76
N MET A 12 -17.00 -2.16 17.66
CA MET A 12 -16.42 -1.36 18.75
C MET A 12 -15.97 -2.23 19.93
N LEU A 13 -14.73 -2.74 19.85
CA LEU A 13 -14.00 -3.24 21.01
C LEU A 13 -12.60 -2.63 21.02
N PHE A 14 -12.34 -1.90 22.09
CA PHE A 14 -11.15 -1.09 22.31
C PHE A 14 -9.89 -1.93 22.56
N LEU A 15 -8.80 -1.40 22.00
CA LEU A 15 -7.39 -1.71 22.23
C LEU A 15 -7.00 -1.45 23.69
N ALA A 16 -6.31 -2.40 24.33
CA ALA A 16 -5.39 -2.12 25.45
C ALA A 16 -4.43 -3.30 25.65
N ALA A 17 -3.18 -3.17 25.20
CA ALA A 17 -2.08 -3.99 25.68
C ALA A 17 -0.86 -3.09 25.85
N GLY A 18 -0.66 -2.62 27.08
CA GLY A 18 0.55 -1.94 27.50
C GLY A 18 1.70 -2.94 27.61
N VAL A 19 2.88 -2.53 27.17
CA VAL A 19 4.14 -3.20 27.51
C VAL A 19 5.09 -2.14 28.06
N ALA A 20 5.24 -2.18 29.39
CA ALA A 20 6.28 -1.46 30.10
C ALA A 20 7.62 -2.19 29.87
N LEU A 21 8.57 -1.55 29.19
CA LEU A 21 9.97 -2.01 29.18
C LEU A 21 10.76 -1.20 30.21
N SER A 22 10.95 -1.87 31.34
CA SER A 22 11.78 -1.49 32.47
C SER A 22 13.24 -1.33 32.02
N ALA A 23 13.74 -0.10 32.06
CA ALA A 23 15.17 0.20 31.99
C ALA A 23 15.83 -0.17 33.33
N CYS A 24 16.86 -1.03 33.29
CA CYS A 24 17.85 -1.16 34.36
C CYS A 24 19.06 -1.97 33.85
N SER A 25 20.17 -1.29 33.59
CA SER A 25 21.46 -1.71 34.18
C SER A 25 22.54 -0.61 34.07
N PRO A 26 23.51 -0.60 35.00
CA PRO A 26 24.26 0.60 35.35
C PRO A 26 25.73 0.57 34.93
N SER A 27 26.30 1.79 34.85
CA SER A 27 27.64 2.19 35.28
C SER A 27 28.87 1.39 34.82
N SER A 28 29.70 2.03 33.99
CA SER A 28 31.08 2.40 34.33
C SER A 28 31.61 3.38 33.27
N LEU A 29 31.68 4.67 33.60
CA LEU A 29 32.91 5.36 34.03
C LEU A 29 33.95 5.49 32.91
N LEU A 30 33.92 6.64 32.22
CA LEU A 30 35.15 7.39 31.98
C LEU A 30 34.87 8.90 32.04
N GLN A 31 35.37 9.49 33.12
CA GLN A 31 35.46 10.94 33.30
C GLN A 31 36.41 11.52 32.25
N MET A 32 35.93 12.50 31.48
CA MET A 32 36.76 13.65 31.10
C MET A 32 36.06 14.91 31.59
N GLN A 33 36.58 15.43 32.71
CA GLN A 33 36.27 16.76 33.19
C GLN A 33 36.98 17.79 32.30
N LEU A 34 36.24 18.71 31.69
CA LEU A 34 36.77 20.01 31.29
C LEU A 34 35.68 21.09 31.46
N SER A 35 35.84 21.82 32.56
CA SER A 35 35.73 23.28 32.71
C SER A 35 34.45 24.01 32.26
N ASP A 36 33.75 24.50 33.28
CA ASP A 36 32.80 25.61 33.33
C ASP A 36 33.15 26.78 32.36
N VAL A 37 32.27 27.04 31.39
CA VAL A 37 32.07 28.37 30.84
C VAL A 37 30.58 28.65 30.85
N THR A 38 30.21 29.69 31.59
CA THR A 38 28.86 30.21 31.68
C THR A 38 28.41 30.71 30.31
N GLY A 39 27.46 30.02 29.70
CA GLY A 39 26.89 30.42 28.42
C GLY A 39 25.56 29.74 28.17
N GLY A 40 24.47 30.49 28.36
CA GLY A 40 23.17 30.26 27.72
C GLY A 40 22.37 29.06 28.19
N SER A 41 21.14 29.32 28.65
CA SER A 41 20.10 28.29 28.62
C SER A 41 19.90 27.84 27.17
N ASP A 42 20.16 26.57 26.87
CA ASP A 42 19.50 25.90 25.76
C ASP A 42 18.21 25.28 26.30
N PRO A 43 17.04 25.80 25.93
CA PRO A 43 15.85 24.99 25.81
C PRO A 43 15.47 24.96 24.34
N ASP A 44 16.25 24.31 23.49
CA ASP A 44 15.73 23.93 22.18
C ASP A 44 15.43 22.44 22.24
N THR A 45 14.26 22.17 22.81
CA THR A 45 13.43 21.05 22.44
C THR A 45 13.57 20.85 20.93
N SER A 46 14.32 19.83 20.53
CA SER A 46 14.06 19.15 19.26
C SER A 46 12.62 18.68 19.33
N ALA A 47 11.70 19.58 19.01
CA ALA A 47 10.35 19.22 18.63
C ALA A 47 10.58 18.40 17.37
N GLU A 48 10.54 17.08 17.51
CA GLU A 48 10.25 16.23 16.37
C GLU A 48 8.97 16.80 15.79
N ILE A 49 9.09 17.50 14.67
CA ILE A 49 7.94 17.91 13.88
C ILE A 49 7.37 16.58 13.41
N ILE A 50 6.36 16.10 14.15
CA ILE A 50 5.48 15.05 13.65
C ILE A 50 4.64 15.77 12.61
N GLU A 51 5.15 15.86 11.38
CA GLU A 51 4.29 16.22 10.24
C GLU A 51 3.29 15.06 10.14
N GLU A 52 2.06 15.32 10.56
CA GLU A 52 0.96 14.43 10.21
C GLU A 52 0.94 14.40 8.68
N PRO A 53 1.04 13.21 8.05
CA PRO A 53 1.08 13.12 6.59
C PRO A 53 -0.15 13.83 6.03
N ASP A 54 0.05 14.69 5.03
CA ASP A 54 -1.08 15.23 4.29
C ASP A 54 -1.74 14.04 3.59
N PRO A 55 -3.04 13.78 3.76
CA PRO A 55 -3.72 12.76 2.97
C PRO A 55 -3.62 13.03 1.45
N ALA A 56 -3.27 14.24 1.02
CA ALA A 56 -2.95 14.55 -0.38
C ALA A 56 -1.54 14.10 -0.82
N ASP A 57 -0.68 13.69 0.12
CA ASP A 57 0.65 13.11 -0.14
C ASP A 57 0.62 11.57 -0.15
N GLU A 58 -0.55 10.93 0.02
CA GLU A 58 -0.69 9.48 -0.12
C GLU A 58 -0.64 9.09 -1.60
N ASP A 59 0.23 8.13 -1.94
CA ASP A 59 0.31 7.62 -3.30
C ASP A 59 -1.01 6.94 -3.71
N ALA A 60 -1.43 7.16 -4.95
CA ALA A 60 -2.55 6.46 -5.57
C ALA A 60 -2.14 5.02 -5.96
N TRP A 61 -3.13 4.13 -6.01
CA TRP A 61 -2.93 2.70 -6.28
C TRP A 61 -3.80 2.21 -7.43
N VAL A 62 -3.25 1.30 -8.23
CA VAL A 62 -4.02 0.46 -9.15
C VAL A 62 -3.82 -1.00 -8.78
N THR A 63 -4.92 -1.70 -8.49
CA THR A 63 -4.90 -3.16 -8.28
C THR A 63 -5.57 -3.84 -9.46
N VAL A 64 -4.86 -4.74 -10.14
CA VAL A 64 -5.40 -5.54 -11.25
C VAL A 64 -5.53 -6.99 -10.82
N SER A 65 -6.78 -7.48 -10.76
CA SER A 65 -7.11 -8.82 -10.30
C SER A 65 -7.42 -9.76 -11.46
N PHE A 66 -6.99 -11.02 -11.30
CA PHE A 66 -7.23 -12.14 -12.20
C PHE A 66 -7.80 -13.30 -11.38
N GLU A 67 -9.01 -13.76 -11.72
CA GLU A 67 -9.58 -14.96 -11.08
C GLU A 67 -9.23 -16.22 -11.89
N ALA A 68 -8.81 -17.29 -11.20
CA ALA A 68 -8.68 -18.61 -11.79
C ALA A 68 -10.07 -19.15 -12.15
N ARG A 69 -10.18 -19.81 -13.31
CA ARG A 69 -11.45 -20.38 -13.76
C ARG A 69 -11.83 -21.69 -13.06
N GLU A 70 -10.94 -22.22 -12.22
CA GLU A 70 -11.14 -23.46 -11.46
C GLU A 70 -10.51 -23.32 -10.06
N ASP A 71 -11.04 -24.06 -9.08
CA ASP A 71 -10.91 -23.87 -7.63
C ASP A 71 -9.49 -24.06 -7.02
N GLU A 72 -8.43 -24.08 -7.84
CA GLU A 72 -7.05 -24.32 -7.41
C GLU A 72 -6.17 -23.11 -7.74
N PHE A 73 -5.29 -22.73 -6.80
CA PHE A 73 -4.29 -21.69 -7.03
C PHE A 73 -3.39 -22.13 -8.18
N ASP A 74 -3.48 -21.41 -9.29
CA ASP A 74 -2.83 -21.79 -10.52
C ASP A 74 -1.46 -21.10 -10.61
N ILE A 75 -0.39 -21.83 -10.28
CA ILE A 75 1.00 -21.38 -10.48
C ILE A 75 1.21 -20.95 -11.94
N ASP A 76 0.44 -21.53 -12.88
CA ASP A 76 0.51 -21.18 -14.29
C ASP A 76 0.03 -19.74 -14.55
N LEU A 77 -0.77 -19.12 -13.66
CA LEU A 77 -1.16 -17.70 -13.79
C LEU A 77 0.01 -16.75 -13.58
N MET A 78 0.83 -16.98 -12.54
CA MET A 78 2.00 -16.16 -12.25
C MET A 78 3.00 -16.23 -13.41
N ASP A 79 3.29 -17.44 -13.88
CA ASP A 79 4.20 -17.63 -15.02
C ASP A 79 3.62 -17.05 -16.32
N ALA A 80 2.30 -17.13 -16.54
CA ALA A 80 1.65 -16.56 -17.71
C ALA A 80 1.64 -15.02 -17.70
N LEU A 81 1.56 -14.40 -16.52
CA LEU A 81 1.45 -12.95 -16.37
C LEU A 81 2.78 -12.24 -16.20
N PHE A 82 3.88 -12.95 -15.91
CA PHE A 82 5.19 -12.35 -15.68
C PHE A 82 5.64 -11.36 -16.78
N GLU A 83 5.54 -11.74 -18.06
CA GLU A 83 5.90 -10.83 -19.16
C GLU A 83 4.94 -9.64 -19.29
N THR A 84 3.69 -9.81 -18.84
CA THR A 84 2.71 -8.70 -18.79
C THR A 84 3.06 -7.73 -17.67
N GLU A 85 3.47 -8.22 -16.50
CA GLU A 85 3.94 -7.39 -15.38
C GLU A 85 5.17 -6.57 -15.75
N LEU A 86 6.16 -7.19 -16.40
CA LEU A 86 7.35 -6.47 -16.88
C LEU A 86 6.99 -5.36 -17.88
N ALA A 87 6.10 -5.66 -18.83
CA ALA A 87 5.66 -4.67 -19.82
C ALA A 87 4.82 -3.55 -19.17
N ALA A 88 4.05 -3.86 -18.13
CA ALA A 88 3.26 -2.89 -17.38
C ALA A 88 4.16 -1.93 -16.59
N ASP A 89 5.16 -2.47 -15.88
CA ASP A 89 6.14 -1.66 -15.15
C ASP A 89 6.95 -0.76 -16.10
N GLU A 90 7.47 -1.32 -17.20
CA GLU A 90 8.20 -0.53 -18.21
C GLU A 90 7.34 0.60 -18.76
N ALA A 91 6.06 0.34 -19.07
CA ALA A 91 5.16 1.36 -19.60
C ALA A 91 4.89 2.49 -18.60
N LEU A 92 4.72 2.17 -17.31
CA LEU A 92 4.52 3.18 -16.26
C LEU A 92 5.78 4.02 -16.02
N VAL A 93 6.95 3.38 -15.98
CA VAL A 93 8.25 4.04 -15.79
C VAL A 93 8.56 4.96 -16.98
N ASP A 94 8.33 4.50 -18.21
CA ASP A 94 8.55 5.30 -19.42
C ASP A 94 7.61 6.52 -19.50
N ALA A 95 6.38 6.37 -19.01
CA ALA A 95 5.42 7.47 -18.90
C ALA A 95 5.73 8.41 -17.72
N GLY A 96 6.46 7.94 -16.71
CA GLY A 96 6.78 8.70 -15.49
C GLY A 96 5.60 8.88 -14.55
N VAL A 97 4.64 7.95 -14.54
CA VAL A 97 3.36 8.08 -13.83
C VAL A 97 3.19 7.09 -12.68
N GLY A 98 4.07 6.09 -12.59
CA GLY A 98 4.05 5.09 -11.52
C GLY A 98 5.08 3.98 -11.75
N GLN A 99 4.95 2.92 -10.96
CA GLN A 99 5.73 1.69 -11.07
C GLN A 99 4.95 0.52 -10.46
N ILE A 100 5.39 -0.70 -10.72
CA ILE A 100 4.89 -1.88 -10.01
C ILE A 100 5.37 -1.86 -8.55
N ASP A 101 4.48 -2.16 -7.62
CA ASP A 101 4.81 -2.37 -6.20
C ASP A 101 5.07 -3.86 -5.92
N GLY A 102 4.22 -4.72 -6.48
CA GLY A 102 4.37 -6.17 -6.36
C GLY A 102 3.16 -6.95 -6.86
N ASN A 103 3.10 -8.22 -6.48
CA ASN A 103 1.99 -9.10 -6.81
C ASN A 103 1.63 -10.01 -5.63
N GLY A 104 0.39 -10.49 -5.64
CA GLY A 104 -0.23 -11.29 -4.61
C GLY A 104 -0.90 -12.53 -5.19
N ALA A 105 -0.64 -13.67 -4.59
CA ALA A 105 -1.15 -14.97 -5.01
C ALA A 105 -1.98 -15.58 -3.87
N GLY A 106 -3.29 -15.82 -4.08
CA GLY A 106 -4.15 -16.36 -3.03
C GLY A 106 -5.62 -16.41 -3.39
N ALA A 107 -6.42 -17.13 -2.59
CA ALA A 107 -7.88 -17.22 -2.73
C ALA A 107 -8.43 -17.61 -4.12
N GLY A 108 -7.64 -18.31 -4.94
CA GLY A 108 -8.03 -18.68 -6.31
C GLY A 108 -7.82 -17.56 -7.34
N GLY A 109 -6.99 -16.57 -7.04
CA GLY A 109 -6.65 -15.50 -7.97
C GLY A 109 -5.22 -15.01 -7.83
N TYR A 110 -4.93 -14.01 -8.65
CA TYR A 110 -3.66 -13.31 -8.75
C TYR A 110 -3.93 -11.82 -8.85
N ASP A 111 -3.24 -11.02 -8.05
CA ASP A 111 -3.36 -9.57 -8.01
C ASP A 111 -2.01 -8.94 -8.32
N VAL A 112 -2.02 -7.86 -9.10
CA VAL A 112 -0.83 -7.03 -9.36
C VAL A 112 -1.11 -5.62 -8.86
N PHE A 113 -0.17 -5.08 -8.08
CA PHE A 113 -0.28 -3.79 -7.42
C PHE A 113 0.67 -2.79 -8.06
N PHE A 114 0.15 -1.60 -8.35
CA PHE A 114 0.90 -0.47 -8.90
C PHE A 114 0.69 0.75 -8.04
N VAL A 115 1.72 1.58 -7.95
CA VAL A 115 1.75 2.80 -7.13
C VAL A 115 2.23 3.98 -7.95
N GLY A 116 1.62 5.15 -7.73
CA GLY A 116 1.94 6.37 -8.46
C GLY A 116 1.12 7.57 -7.96
N ALA A 117 1.19 8.69 -8.69
CA ALA A 117 0.55 9.93 -8.24
C ALA A 117 -0.95 10.04 -8.58
N ASP A 118 -1.43 9.29 -9.58
CA ASP A 118 -2.80 9.38 -10.09
C ASP A 118 -3.22 8.01 -10.68
N ALA A 119 -4.26 7.40 -10.11
CA ALA A 119 -4.71 6.06 -10.50
C ALA A 119 -5.31 6.01 -11.91
N ASP A 120 -6.03 7.07 -12.32
CA ASP A 120 -6.59 7.15 -13.67
C ASP A 120 -5.48 7.28 -14.74
N GLU A 121 -4.42 8.03 -14.45
CA GLU A 121 -3.28 8.19 -15.34
C GLU A 121 -2.49 6.90 -15.48
N MET A 122 -2.25 6.20 -14.37
CA MET A 122 -1.68 4.86 -14.40
C MET A 122 -2.56 3.91 -15.23
N TRP A 123 -3.88 3.88 -14.99
CA TRP A 123 -4.76 2.96 -15.71
C TRP A 123 -4.79 3.21 -17.22
N ARG A 124 -4.75 4.46 -17.67
CA ARG A 124 -4.67 4.80 -19.11
C ARG A 124 -3.42 4.20 -19.79
N VAL A 125 -2.32 4.04 -19.05
CA VAL A 125 -1.09 3.41 -19.52
C VAL A 125 -1.18 1.88 -19.45
N LEU A 126 -1.76 1.35 -18.36
CA LEU A 126 -1.86 -0.08 -18.08
C LEU A 126 -2.89 -0.81 -18.93
N GLU A 127 -4.05 -0.20 -19.19
CA GLU A 127 -5.16 -0.81 -19.94
C GLU A 127 -4.71 -1.45 -21.27
N PRO A 128 -3.96 -0.78 -22.17
CA PRO A 128 -3.53 -1.39 -23.43
C PRO A 128 -2.50 -2.52 -23.26
N VAL A 129 -1.79 -2.60 -22.14
CA VAL A 129 -0.90 -3.72 -21.81
C VAL A 129 -1.75 -4.91 -21.39
N PHE A 130 -2.64 -4.72 -20.42
CA PHE A 130 -3.51 -5.77 -19.91
C PHE A 130 -4.59 -6.24 -20.90
N ALA A 131 -4.96 -5.42 -21.89
CA ALA A 131 -5.80 -5.84 -23.01
C ALA A 131 -5.15 -6.91 -23.89
N LYS A 132 -3.81 -7.04 -23.85
CA LYS A 132 -3.02 -8.03 -24.61
C LYS A 132 -2.54 -9.20 -23.75
N ALA A 133 -2.82 -9.17 -22.45
CA ALA A 133 -2.41 -10.21 -21.53
C ALA A 133 -2.98 -11.59 -21.95
N PRO A 134 -2.24 -12.68 -21.73
CA PRO A 134 -2.70 -14.03 -22.07
C PRO A 134 -3.90 -14.47 -21.22
N VAL A 135 -4.02 -13.89 -20.02
CA VAL A 135 -5.15 -14.07 -19.10
C VAL A 135 -5.90 -12.74 -19.00
N PRO A 136 -7.22 -12.72 -19.20
CA PRO A 136 -7.99 -11.51 -19.02
C PRO A 136 -8.08 -11.14 -17.54
N TRP A 137 -7.87 -9.87 -17.22
CA TRP A 137 -8.23 -9.33 -15.91
C TRP A 137 -9.75 -9.41 -15.69
N THR A 138 -10.15 -9.53 -14.43
CA THR A 138 -11.56 -9.63 -14.02
C THR A 138 -12.03 -8.37 -13.32
N ARG A 139 -11.14 -7.74 -12.56
CA ARG A 139 -11.43 -6.56 -11.78
C ARG A 139 -10.22 -5.63 -11.71
N VAL A 140 -10.48 -4.33 -11.70
CA VAL A 140 -9.48 -3.29 -11.44
C VAL A 140 -10.02 -2.37 -10.35
N GLU A 141 -9.18 -2.02 -9.38
CA GLU A 141 -9.43 -0.97 -8.41
C GLU A 141 -8.51 0.21 -8.69
N LEU A 142 -9.08 1.42 -8.72
CA LEU A 142 -8.36 2.69 -8.74
C LEU A 142 -8.60 3.36 -7.39
N SER A 143 -7.55 3.53 -6.59
CA SER A 143 -7.64 3.99 -5.20
C SER A 143 -6.82 5.25 -4.98
N ASP A 144 -7.39 6.23 -4.28
CA ASP A 144 -6.71 7.47 -3.87
C ASP A 144 -6.01 7.28 -2.50
N GLY A 145 -5.15 6.27 -2.41
CA GLY A 145 -4.47 5.87 -1.18
C GLY A 145 -4.63 4.38 -0.85
N PHE A 146 -3.74 3.86 -0.02
CA PHE A 146 -3.74 2.43 0.35
C PHE A 146 -4.98 2.03 1.17
N ASP A 147 -5.44 2.92 2.05
CA ASP A 147 -6.61 2.71 2.92
C ASP A 147 -7.90 3.30 2.34
N ASP A 148 -7.96 3.54 1.02
CA ASP A 148 -9.16 4.07 0.36
C ASP A 148 -10.39 3.18 0.62
N ALA A 149 -11.37 3.76 1.30
CA ALA A 149 -12.59 3.07 1.68
C ALA A 149 -13.59 2.93 0.51
N SER A 150 -13.36 3.58 -0.63
CA SER A 150 -14.30 3.63 -1.76
C SER A 150 -13.60 3.77 -3.11
N PRO A 151 -12.73 2.81 -3.49
CA PRO A 151 -12.04 2.86 -4.77
C PRO A 151 -13.01 2.77 -5.94
N GLU A 152 -12.64 3.37 -7.08
CA GLU A 152 -13.35 3.13 -8.34
C GLU A 152 -13.06 1.69 -8.80
N VAL A 153 -14.13 0.97 -9.16
CA VAL A 153 -14.04 -0.44 -9.55
C VAL A 153 -14.45 -0.61 -11.00
N LEU A 154 -13.53 -1.11 -11.82
CA LEU A 154 -13.80 -1.51 -13.20
C LEU A 154 -13.94 -3.03 -13.26
N THR A 155 -14.99 -3.52 -13.92
CA THR A 155 -15.21 -4.95 -14.13
C THR A 155 -15.32 -5.25 -15.61
N ARG A 156 -14.78 -6.39 -16.03
CA ARG A 156 -14.91 -6.86 -17.42
C ARG A 156 -16.16 -7.72 -17.55
N ASP A 157 -17.04 -7.36 -18.48
CA ASP A 157 -18.22 -8.16 -18.87
C ASP A 157 -17.82 -9.46 -19.62
#